data_AF-A0A948GK71-F1
#
_entry.id   AF-A0A948GK71-F1
#
_cell.length_a   1.000
_cell.length_b   1.000
_cell.length_c   1.000
_cell.angle_alpha   90.00
_cell.angle_beta   90.00
_cell.angle_gamma   90.00
#
_symmetry.space_group_name_H-M   'P 1'
#
loop_
_entity.id
_entity.type
_entity.pdbx_description
1 polymer ?
#
loop_
_entity_poly.entity_id
_entity_poly.type
_entity_poly.pdbx_seq_one_letter_code
_entity_poly.pdbx_strand_id
1 'polypeptide(L)'
;MDYFKRILNWFRAIGRWFADSYALWLTIGICALALYISFRPGTSEPTIRWCGMFMDMLGLLTVAWGIADTRRQFGHPSLFKVGMALLRRFPTFNRSVTLAGSASSQANASSSARGYQIYGAGDNPTVESRLAAIEKNISAMNGRIDETQKEMDAEFRNVKTSLSQETQVRTLEDQATRKQLETTATGGVRISLMGLVWLFFGLVLSNASQEIAMWLQ
;
A
#
# COMPACT_ATOMS: atom_id res chain seq x y z
N MET A 1 -17.95 -30.34 29.15
CA MET A 1 -18.47 -29.81 27.85
C MET A 1 -17.46 -28.92 27.11
N ASP A 2 -16.38 -28.42 27.74
CA ASP A 2 -15.42 -27.52 27.07
C ASP A 2 -14.45 -28.16 26.07
N TYR A 3 -14.15 -29.46 26.21
CA TYR A 3 -13.31 -30.19 25.26
C TYR A 3 -13.93 -30.26 23.85
N PHE A 4 -15.24 -30.46 23.76
CA PHE A 4 -15.96 -30.56 22.48
C PHE A 4 -15.98 -29.21 21.74
N LYS A 5 -16.10 -28.09 22.47
CA LYS A 5 -16.02 -26.74 21.89
C LYS A 5 -14.59 -26.41 21.39
N ARG A 6 -13.53 -26.84 22.09
CA ARG A 6 -12.14 -26.68 21.62
C ARG A 6 -11.87 -27.49 20.36
N ILE A 7 -12.34 -28.73 20.29
CA ILE A 7 -12.20 -29.58 19.11
C ILE A 7 -12.98 -29.03 17.91
N LEU A 8 -14.19 -28.52 18.10
CA LEU A 8 -14.98 -27.92 17.03
C LEU A 8 -14.36 -26.62 16.51
N ASN A 9 -13.80 -25.79 17.39
CA ASN A 9 -13.06 -24.59 17.00
C ASN A 9 -11.73 -24.94 16.31
N TRP A 10 -11.07 -26.02 16.70
CA TRP A 10 -9.88 -26.54 16.02
C TRP A 10 -10.21 -27.06 14.61
N PHE A 11 -11.31 -27.81 14.44
CA PHE A 11 -11.79 -28.24 13.12
C PHE A 11 -12.21 -27.06 12.23
N ARG A 12 -12.85 -26.04 12.79
CA ARG A 12 -13.15 -24.80 12.04
C ARG A 12 -11.90 -24.00 11.69
N ALA A 13 -10.90 -23.98 12.57
CA ALA A 13 -9.61 -23.36 12.31
C ALA A 13 -8.85 -24.12 11.21
N ILE A 14 -8.88 -25.46 11.21
CA ILE A 14 -8.33 -26.29 10.13
C ILE A 14 -9.10 -26.12 8.83
N GLY A 15 -10.42 -26.07 8.89
CA GLY A 15 -11.25 -25.81 7.70
C GLY A 15 -10.96 -24.43 7.09
N ARG A 16 -10.76 -23.40 7.91
CA ARG A 16 -10.29 -22.08 7.45
C ARG A 16 -8.86 -22.12 6.93
N TRP A 17 -7.97 -22.88 7.56
CA TRP A 17 -6.59 -23.07 7.10
C TRP A 17 -6.52 -23.78 5.74
N PHE A 18 -7.40 -24.77 5.53
CA PHE A 18 -7.61 -25.42 4.24
C PHE A 18 -8.23 -24.48 3.19
N ALA A 19 -9.16 -23.62 3.59
CA ALA A 19 -9.75 -22.61 2.71
C ALA A 19 -8.74 -21.53 2.29
N ASP A 20 -7.90 -21.06 3.21
CA ASP A 20 -6.79 -20.13 2.92
C ASP A 20 -5.74 -20.77 2.01
N SER A 21 -5.58 -22.09 2.08
CA SER A 21 -4.63 -22.87 1.26
C SER A 21 -5.29 -23.56 0.06
N TYR A 22 -6.55 -23.25 -0.25
CA TYR A 22 -7.32 -23.93 -1.31
C TYR A 22 -6.64 -23.84 -2.68
N ALA A 23 -5.96 -22.72 -2.96
CA ALA A 23 -5.18 -22.55 -4.17
C ALA A 23 -3.98 -23.52 -4.26
N LEU A 24 -3.30 -23.82 -3.15
CA LEU A 24 -2.22 -24.82 -3.10
C LEU A 24 -2.77 -26.23 -3.34
N TRP A 25 -3.88 -26.57 -2.71
CA TRP A 25 -4.52 -27.88 -2.91
C TRP A 25 -5.04 -28.07 -4.34
N LEU A 26 -5.58 -27.02 -4.97
CA LEU A 26 -5.93 -27.04 -6.39
C LEU A 26 -4.70 -27.27 -7.28
N THR A 27 -3.57 -26.61 -6.99
CA THR A 27 -2.34 -26.79 -7.79
C THR A 27 -1.79 -28.20 -7.68
N ILE A 28 -1.75 -28.77 -6.47
CA ILE A 28 -1.31 -30.14 -6.24
C ILE A 28 -2.29 -31.13 -6.88
N GLY A 29 -3.60 -30.89 -6.76
CA GLY A 29 -4.63 -31.73 -7.36
C GLY A 29 -4.56 -31.77 -8.88
N ILE A 30 -4.36 -30.63 -9.54
CA ILE A 30 -4.22 -30.54 -11.00
C ILE A 30 -2.93 -31.24 -11.46
N CYS A 31 -1.81 -31.03 -10.78
CA CYS A 31 -0.56 -31.75 -11.10
C CYS A 31 -0.70 -33.27 -10.90
N ALA A 32 -1.32 -33.70 -9.81
CA ALA A 32 -1.56 -35.12 -9.53
C ALA A 32 -2.50 -35.75 -10.56
N LEU A 33 -3.54 -35.03 -11.00
CA LEU A 33 -4.45 -35.49 -12.05
C LEU A 33 -3.73 -35.62 -13.39
N ALA A 34 -2.90 -34.64 -13.76
CA ALA A 34 -2.12 -34.67 -15.00
C ALA A 34 -1.15 -35.87 -15.00
N LEU A 35 -0.41 -36.08 -13.90
CA LEU A 35 0.46 -37.25 -13.75
C LEU A 35 -0.32 -38.56 -13.79
N TYR A 36 -1.47 -38.64 -13.12
CA TYR A 36 -2.33 -39.83 -13.12
C TYR A 36 -2.83 -40.18 -14.54
N ILE A 37 -3.19 -39.17 -15.34
CA ILE A 37 -3.61 -39.37 -16.73
C ILE A 37 -2.42 -39.81 -17.60
N SER A 38 -1.23 -39.23 -17.40
CA SER A 38 -0.03 -39.55 -18.18
C SER A 38 0.58 -40.92 -17.86
N PHE A 39 0.48 -41.40 -16.62
CA PHE A 39 1.02 -42.71 -16.21
C PHE A 39 0.04 -43.87 -16.38
N ARG A 40 -1.12 -43.65 -17.02
CA ARG A 40 -2.11 -44.70 -17.20
C ARG A 40 -1.65 -45.70 -18.28
N PRO A 41 -1.58 -47.02 -17.99
CA PRO A 41 -1.15 -48.04 -18.96
C PRO A 41 -1.98 -47.99 -20.24
N GLY A 42 -1.32 -47.99 -21.41
CA GLY A 42 -1.97 -47.96 -22.73
C GLY A 42 -2.31 -46.57 -23.29
N THR A 43 -1.74 -45.50 -22.73
CA THR A 43 -1.95 -44.13 -23.22
C THR A 43 -1.07 -43.84 -24.44
N SER A 44 -1.66 -43.25 -25.49
CA SER A 44 -0.92 -42.89 -26.72
C SER A 44 -0.15 -41.58 -26.55
N GLU A 45 1.03 -41.49 -27.19
CA GLU A 45 1.92 -40.31 -27.20
C GLU A 45 1.18 -38.97 -27.43
N PRO A 46 0.22 -38.84 -28.38
CA PRO A 46 -0.47 -37.58 -28.62
C PRO A 46 -1.25 -37.10 -27.39
N THR A 47 -1.84 -38.01 -26.61
CA THR A 47 -2.63 -37.66 -25.42
C THR A 47 -1.76 -37.08 -24.31
N ILE A 48 -0.56 -37.63 -24.11
CA ILE A 48 0.41 -37.11 -23.12
C ILE A 48 0.88 -35.71 -23.53
N ARG A 49 1.16 -35.52 -24.82
CA ARG A 49 1.60 -34.23 -25.37
C ARG A 49 0.52 -33.15 -25.27
N TRP A 50 -0.74 -33.45 -25.60
CA TRP A 50 -1.85 -32.51 -25.42
C TRP A 50 -2.07 -32.15 -23.95
N CYS A 51 -1.93 -33.12 -23.04
CA CYS A 51 -2.03 -32.86 -21.60
C CYS A 51 -0.94 -31.89 -21.11
N GLY A 52 0.31 -32.08 -21.56
CA GLY A 52 1.42 -31.15 -21.30
C GLY A 52 1.14 -29.74 -21.82
N MET A 53 0.70 -29.60 -23.08
CA MET A 53 0.36 -28.29 -23.67
C MET A 53 -0.77 -27.56 -22.93
N PHE A 54 -1.80 -28.29 -22.47
CA PHE A 54 -2.87 -27.70 -21.67
C PHE A 54 -2.36 -27.22 -20.32
N MET A 55 -1.49 -27.98 -19.67
CA MET A 55 -0.92 -27.58 -18.38
C MET A 55 0.01 -26.37 -18.51
N ASP A 56 0.78 -26.28 -19.60
CA ASP A 56 1.58 -25.11 -19.92
C ASP A 56 0.70 -23.86 -20.15
N MET A 57 -0.40 -24.00 -20.90
CA MET A 57 -1.32 -22.89 -21.14
C MET A 57 -1.96 -22.39 -19.84
N LEU A 58 -2.37 -23.31 -18.96
CA LEU A 58 -2.90 -22.96 -17.63
C LEU A 58 -1.83 -22.30 -16.75
N GLY A 59 -0.59 -22.81 -16.77
CA GLY A 59 0.53 -22.20 -16.07
C GLY A 59 0.80 -20.78 -16.53
N LEU A 60 0.85 -20.55 -17.85
CA LEU A 60 1.06 -19.23 -18.46
C LEU A 60 -0.06 -18.25 -18.09
N LEU A 61 -1.32 -18.69 -18.18
CA LEU A 61 -2.49 -17.89 -17.79
C LEU A 61 -2.45 -17.51 -16.31
N THR A 62 -2.01 -18.42 -15.44
CA THR A 62 -1.92 -18.19 -14.00
C THR A 62 -0.83 -17.18 -13.65
N VAL A 63 0.34 -17.28 -14.29
CA VAL A 63 1.40 -16.27 -14.16
C VAL A 63 0.92 -14.91 -14.67
N ALA A 64 0.29 -14.87 -15.85
CA ALA A 64 -0.25 -13.64 -16.42
C ALA A 64 -1.31 -13.01 -15.49
N TRP A 65 -2.14 -13.83 -14.85
CA TRP A 65 -3.13 -13.35 -13.89
C TRP A 65 -2.48 -12.85 -12.60
N GLY A 66 -1.45 -13.52 -12.08
CA GLY A 66 -0.67 -13.05 -10.92
C GLY A 66 0.02 -11.70 -11.18
N ILE A 67 0.57 -11.50 -12.38
CA ILE A 67 1.14 -10.20 -12.81
C ILE A 67 0.04 -9.14 -12.98
N ALA A 68 -1.14 -9.53 -13.47
CA ALA A 68 -2.27 -8.60 -13.61
C ALA A 68 -2.82 -8.16 -12.25
N ASP A 69 -2.89 -9.07 -11.27
CA ASP A 69 -3.40 -8.78 -9.94
C ASP A 69 -2.43 -7.90 -9.14
N THR A 70 -1.13 -8.19 -9.18
CA THR A 70 -0.10 -7.30 -8.60
C THR A 70 -0.18 -5.89 -9.19
N ARG A 71 -0.32 -5.76 -10.52
CA ARG A 71 -0.51 -4.45 -11.16
C ARG A 71 -1.78 -3.71 -10.72
N ARG A 72 -2.89 -4.44 -10.52
CA ARG A 72 -4.14 -3.86 -10.04
C ARG A 72 -3.99 -3.27 -8.64
N GLN A 73 -3.21 -3.93 -7.78
CA GLN A 73 -2.92 -3.46 -6.42
C GLN A 73 -2.05 -2.20 -6.40
N PHE A 74 -1.15 -2.02 -7.38
CA PHE A 74 -0.40 -0.77 -7.57
C PHE A 74 -1.18 0.33 -8.33
N GLY A 75 -2.47 0.15 -8.60
CA GLY A 75 -3.29 1.15 -9.30
C GLY A 75 -2.92 1.35 -10.78
N HIS A 76 -2.05 0.51 -11.33
CA HIS A 76 -1.67 0.57 -12.74
C HIS A 76 -2.76 -0.07 -13.61
N PRO A 77 -3.04 0.48 -14.81
CA PRO A 77 -3.97 -0.13 -15.73
C PRO A 77 -3.53 -1.55 -16.09
N SER A 78 -4.47 -2.48 -16.06
CA SER A 78 -4.28 -3.89 -16.48
C SER A 78 -3.57 -3.95 -17.84
N LEU A 79 -2.72 -4.96 -18.06
CA LEU A 79 -1.98 -5.15 -19.32
C LEU A 79 -2.91 -5.13 -20.55
N PHE A 80 -4.14 -5.63 -20.42
CA PHE A 80 -5.14 -5.57 -21.48
C PHE A 80 -5.57 -4.13 -21.81
N LYS A 81 -5.74 -3.28 -20.79
CA LYS A 81 -6.00 -1.84 -20.99
C LYS A 81 -4.78 -1.10 -21.54
N VAL A 82 -3.56 -1.50 -21.17
CA VAL A 82 -2.33 -0.94 -21.77
C VAL A 82 -2.20 -1.36 -23.23
N GLY A 83 -2.44 -2.63 -23.54
CA GLY A 83 -2.47 -3.16 -24.90
C GLY A 83 -3.56 -2.50 -25.74
N MET A 84 -4.78 -2.37 -25.20
CA MET A 84 -5.88 -1.66 -25.85
C MET A 84 -5.62 -0.16 -25.97
N ALA A 85 -4.95 0.45 -25.00
CA ALA A 85 -4.52 1.85 -25.06
C ALA A 85 -3.39 2.05 -26.08
N LEU A 86 -2.48 1.07 -26.24
CA LEU A 86 -1.45 1.06 -27.26
C LEU A 86 -2.07 0.87 -28.65
N LEU A 87 -3.06 -0.02 -28.77
CA LEU A 87 -3.85 -0.23 -29.98
C LEU A 87 -4.71 1.01 -30.31
N ARG A 88 -5.19 1.75 -29.31
CA ARG A 88 -5.89 3.04 -29.48
C ARG A 88 -4.95 4.23 -29.69
N ARG A 89 -3.69 4.14 -29.23
CA ARG A 89 -2.60 5.09 -29.51
C ARG A 89 -1.93 4.84 -30.85
N PHE A 90 -2.38 3.84 -31.61
CA PHE A 90 -1.99 3.71 -33.01
C PHE A 90 -2.31 5.05 -33.70
N PRO A 91 -1.30 5.72 -34.27
CA PRO A 91 -1.34 7.16 -34.49
C PRO A 91 -2.43 7.53 -35.50
N THR A 92 -3.52 8.12 -35.03
CA THR A 92 -4.41 8.93 -35.87
C THR A 92 -3.89 10.36 -35.91
N PHE A 93 -3.73 10.88 -37.12
CA PHE A 93 -2.95 12.05 -37.55
C PHE A 93 -3.34 13.43 -36.97
N ASN A 94 -4.20 13.52 -35.95
CA ASN A 94 -4.63 14.81 -35.40
C ASN A 94 -5.16 14.65 -33.97
N ARG A 95 -4.47 15.22 -32.96
CA ARG A 95 -5.12 16.19 -32.04
C ARG A 95 -4.22 16.82 -30.98
N SER A 96 -4.69 18.02 -30.63
CA SER A 96 -4.22 19.08 -29.75
C SER A 96 -4.08 18.69 -28.28
N VAL A 97 -3.00 19.20 -27.67
CA VAL A 97 -2.71 19.14 -26.24
C VAL A 97 -3.45 20.26 -25.51
N THR A 98 -4.29 19.92 -24.52
CA THR A 98 -4.88 20.89 -23.59
C THR A 98 -4.12 20.82 -22.27
N LEU A 99 -3.39 21.88 -21.95
CA LEU A 99 -2.64 22.05 -20.71
C LEU A 99 -3.62 22.38 -19.57
N ALA A 100 -3.78 21.49 -18.59
CA ALA A 100 -4.55 21.75 -17.38
C ALA A 100 -3.61 22.36 -16.32
N GLY A 101 -3.74 23.66 -16.06
CA GLY A 101 -3.03 24.35 -14.98
C GLY A 101 -3.73 24.13 -13.63
N SER A 102 -3.03 23.52 -12.68
CA SER A 102 -3.48 23.39 -11.29
C SER A 102 -3.04 24.61 -10.48
N ALA A 103 -3.98 25.51 -10.19
CA ALA A 103 -3.78 26.59 -9.23
C ALA A 103 -4.02 26.07 -7.81
N SER A 104 -2.99 26.07 -6.98
CA SER A 104 -3.10 25.83 -5.53
C SER A 104 -3.02 27.16 -4.80
N SER A 105 -4.17 27.63 -4.28
CA SER A 105 -4.23 28.81 -3.41
C SER A 105 -4.28 28.34 -1.95
N GLN A 106 -3.16 28.43 -1.25
CA GLN A 106 -3.14 28.40 0.21
C GLN A 106 -2.77 29.79 0.71
N ALA A 107 -3.74 30.48 1.30
CA ALA A 107 -3.57 31.76 1.96
C ALA A 107 -4.12 31.64 3.38
N ASN A 108 -3.23 31.46 4.36
CA ASN A 108 -3.53 31.64 5.78
C ASN A 108 -2.76 32.86 6.25
N ALA A 109 -3.43 34.00 6.35
CA ALA A 109 -2.87 35.22 6.95
C ALA A 109 -3.53 35.43 8.32
N SER A 110 -2.83 35.07 9.40
CA SER A 110 -3.21 35.45 10.75
C SER A 110 -2.59 36.81 11.08
N SER A 111 -3.43 37.84 11.15
CA SER A 111 -3.03 39.18 11.61
C SER A 111 -3.19 39.24 13.13
N SER A 112 -2.12 39.61 13.85
CA SER A 112 -2.21 40.03 15.25
C SER A 112 -1.64 41.44 15.38
N ALA A 113 -2.37 42.33 16.06
CA ALA A 113 -1.94 43.69 16.33
C ALA A 113 -1.81 43.87 17.85
N ARG A 114 -0.66 44.36 18.31
CA ARG A 114 -0.42 44.68 19.73
C ARG A 114 -0.22 46.18 19.89
N GLY A 115 -0.97 46.79 20.81
CA GLY A 115 -0.82 48.18 21.21
C GLY A 115 0.06 48.31 22.45
N TYR A 116 0.99 49.26 22.44
CA TYR A 116 1.84 49.55 23.59
C TYR A 116 1.59 50.97 24.09
N GLN A 117 1.42 51.12 25.41
CA GLN A 117 1.31 52.42 26.07
C GLN A 117 2.64 52.76 26.77
N ILE A 118 3.16 53.98 26.57
CA ILE A 118 4.35 54.48 27.26
C ILE A 118 3.94 55.69 28.09
N TYR A 119 4.36 55.74 29.36
CA TYR A 119 4.09 56.87 30.24
C TYR A 119 5.23 57.90 30.13
N GLY A 120 4.90 59.13 29.73
CA GLY A 120 5.81 60.28 29.70
C GLY A 120 5.76 61.10 30.99
N ALA A 121 6.78 61.91 31.24
CA ALA A 121 6.92 62.69 32.48
C ALA A 121 6.18 64.05 32.47
N GLY A 122 5.55 64.44 31.35
CA GLY A 122 4.83 65.71 31.16
C GLY A 122 5.70 66.86 30.64
N ASP A 123 5.11 68.04 30.43
CA ASP A 123 5.81 69.27 30.01
C ASP A 123 6.47 69.94 31.24
N ASN A 124 7.78 70.17 31.19
CA ASN A 124 8.65 70.59 32.32
C ASN A 124 8.67 69.62 33.53
N PRO A 125 9.17 68.39 33.34
CA PRO A 125 9.14 67.36 34.37
C PRO A 125 10.20 67.58 35.46
N THR A 126 9.76 67.56 36.72
CA THR A 126 10.66 67.47 37.89
C THR A 126 11.35 66.11 37.94
N VAL A 127 12.43 65.98 38.70
CA VAL A 127 13.17 64.71 38.80
C VAL A 127 12.27 63.59 39.34
N GLU A 128 11.37 63.91 40.27
CA GLU A 128 10.42 62.97 40.84
C GLU A 128 9.40 62.49 39.80
N SER A 129 8.90 63.37 38.91
CA SER A 129 7.94 62.97 37.88
C SER A 129 8.58 62.05 36.83
N ARG A 130 9.86 62.25 36.51
CA ARG A 130 10.64 61.36 35.65
C ARG A 130 10.82 59.99 36.29
N LEU A 131 11.15 59.95 37.58
CA LEU A 131 11.36 58.69 38.30
C LEU A 131 10.07 57.88 38.36
N ALA A 132 8.94 58.52 38.68
CA ALA A 132 7.62 57.88 38.70
C ALA A 132 7.20 57.34 37.32
N ALA A 133 7.48 58.09 36.24
CA ALA A 133 7.20 57.62 34.88
C ALA A 133 8.06 56.40 34.51
N ILE A 134 9.34 56.38 34.88
CA ILE A 134 10.25 55.25 34.67
C ILE A 134 9.79 54.02 35.45
N GLU A 135 9.47 54.17 36.74
CA GLU A 135 9.01 53.06 37.59
C GLU A 135 7.73 52.42 37.02
N LYS A 136 6.79 53.25 36.56
CA LYS A 136 5.56 52.79 35.90
C LYS A 136 5.83 52.08 34.58
N ASN A 137 6.78 52.57 33.78
CA ASN A 137 7.20 51.92 32.54
C ASN A 137 7.90 50.57 32.79
N ILE A 138 8.75 50.47 33.82
CA ILE A 138 9.39 49.21 34.21
C ILE A 138 8.35 48.19 34.65
N SER A 139 7.39 48.58 35.50
CA SER A 139 6.29 47.70 35.90
C SER A 139 5.44 47.26 34.70
N ALA A 140 5.16 48.16 33.75
CA ALA A 140 4.44 47.82 32.52
C ALA A 140 5.25 46.88 31.62
N MET A 141 6.58 47.04 31.56
CA MET A 141 7.46 46.17 30.78
C MET A 141 7.53 44.75 31.38
N ASN A 142 7.67 44.63 32.70
CA ASN A 142 7.64 43.33 33.37
C ASN A 142 6.32 42.59 33.12
N GLY A 143 5.18 43.31 33.20
CA GLY A 143 3.88 42.72 32.87
C GLY A 143 3.80 42.21 31.42
N ARG A 144 4.38 42.93 30.45
CA ARG A 144 4.44 42.48 29.05
C ARG A 144 5.33 41.26 28.84
N ILE A 145 6.45 41.20 29.57
CA ILE A 145 7.35 40.04 29.53
C ILE A 145 6.60 38.81 30.04
N ASP A 146 5.91 38.92 31.18
CA ASP A 146 5.13 37.83 31.75
C ASP A 146 3.99 37.38 30.82
N GLU A 147 3.28 38.32 30.19
CA GLU A 147 2.22 38.02 29.23
C GLU A 147 2.78 37.32 27.99
N THR A 148 3.85 37.84 27.41
CA THR A 148 4.51 37.25 26.24
C THR A 148 5.06 35.86 26.56
N GLN A 149 5.61 35.65 27.76
CA GLN A 149 6.09 34.35 28.20
C GLN A 149 4.94 33.34 28.35
N LYS A 150 3.80 33.76 28.90
CA LYS A 150 2.60 32.90 28.99
C LYS A 150 2.05 32.53 27.62
N GLU A 151 2.00 33.48 26.69
CA GLU A 151 1.56 33.22 25.31
C GLU A 151 2.53 32.26 24.61
N MET A 152 3.84 32.49 24.71
CA MET A 152 4.85 31.58 24.14
C MET A 152 4.70 30.17 24.73
N ASP A 153 4.56 30.04 26.04
CA ASP A 153 4.38 28.74 26.70
C ASP A 153 3.09 28.04 26.27
N ALA A 154 2.03 28.79 25.97
CA ALA A 154 0.78 28.24 25.43
C ALA A 154 0.95 27.77 23.99
N GLU A 155 1.57 28.58 23.13
CA GLU A 155 1.87 28.23 21.74
C GLU A 155 2.81 27.02 21.65
N PHE A 156 3.85 26.96 22.49
CA PHE A 156 4.75 25.79 22.56
C PHE A 156 4.00 24.52 22.95
N ARG A 157 3.05 24.60 23.88
CA ARG A 157 2.20 23.44 24.24
C ARG A 157 1.28 23.04 23.09
N ASN A 158 0.70 24.00 22.39
CA ASN A 158 -0.14 23.74 21.22
C ASN A 158 0.65 23.06 20.11
N VAL A 159 1.80 23.63 19.72
CA VAL A 159 2.69 23.07 18.70
C VAL A 159 3.18 21.67 19.09
N LYS A 160 3.60 21.47 20.35
CA LYS A 160 4.01 20.14 20.84
C LYS A 160 2.89 19.12 20.74
N THR A 161 1.65 19.51 21.08
CA THR A 161 0.48 18.64 20.99
C THR A 161 0.17 18.29 19.54
N SER A 162 0.10 19.30 18.65
CA SER A 162 -0.11 19.09 17.21
C SER A 162 0.96 18.19 16.59
N LEU A 163 2.23 18.40 16.92
CA LEU A 163 3.33 17.58 16.42
C LEU A 163 3.24 16.13 16.92
N SER A 164 2.83 15.93 18.18
CA SER A 164 2.62 14.57 18.72
C SER A 164 1.46 13.85 18.02
N GLN A 165 0.38 14.56 17.71
CA GLN A 165 -0.77 14.03 16.97
C GLN A 165 -0.38 13.70 15.54
N GLU A 166 0.33 14.59 14.84
CA GLU A 166 0.84 14.34 13.49
C GLU A 166 1.75 13.12 13.47
N THR A 167 2.68 13.02 14.42
CA THR A 167 3.59 11.88 14.55
C THR A 167 2.80 10.58 14.72
N GLN A 168 1.78 10.58 15.58
CA GLN A 168 0.95 9.40 15.80
C GLN A 168 0.19 9.01 14.53
N VAL A 169 -0.48 9.97 13.87
CA VAL A 169 -1.20 9.74 12.61
C VAL A 169 -0.25 9.17 11.55
N ARG A 170 0.93 9.78 11.39
CA ARG A 170 1.95 9.34 10.43
C ARG A 170 2.42 7.92 10.73
N THR A 171 2.69 7.58 11.99
CA THR A 171 3.07 6.20 12.34
C THR A 171 1.96 5.19 12.05
N LEU A 172 0.68 5.56 12.23
CA LEU A 172 -0.45 4.69 11.90
C LEU A 172 -0.57 4.49 10.38
N GLU A 173 -0.42 5.56 9.60
CA GLU A 173 -0.45 5.52 8.13
C GLU A 173 0.74 4.74 7.56
N ASP A 174 1.94 4.92 8.11
CA ASP A 174 3.15 4.18 7.71
C ASP A 174 2.97 2.69 8.00
N GLN A 175 2.41 2.33 9.15
CA GLN A 175 2.11 0.93 9.48
C GLN A 175 1.04 0.34 8.54
N ALA A 176 -0.01 1.09 8.23
CA ALA A 176 -1.04 0.66 7.29
C ALA A 176 -0.47 0.44 5.88
N THR A 177 0.35 1.39 5.40
CA THR A 177 1.03 1.32 4.10
C THR A 177 1.99 0.13 4.06
N ARG A 178 2.77 -0.10 5.12
CA ARG A 178 3.67 -1.26 5.20
C ARG A 178 2.91 -2.58 5.18
N LYS A 179 1.78 -2.68 5.89
CA LYS A 179 0.91 -3.87 5.83
C LYS A 179 0.34 -4.08 4.43
N GLN A 180 -0.11 -3.02 3.77
CA GLN A 180 -0.60 -3.10 2.38
C GLN A 180 0.52 -3.55 1.42
N LEU A 181 1.73 -3.04 1.58
CA LEU A 181 2.89 -3.47 0.79
C LEU A 181 3.22 -4.94 1.04
N GLU A 182 3.18 -5.40 2.29
CA GLU A 182 3.42 -6.79 2.64
C GLU A 182 2.35 -7.72 2.06
N THR A 183 1.06 -7.38 2.16
CA THR A 183 -0.02 -8.16 1.54
C THR A 183 0.08 -8.16 0.02
N THR A 184 0.49 -7.03 -0.58
CA THR A 184 0.65 -6.91 -2.04
C THR A 184 1.82 -7.71 -2.56
N ALA A 185 2.97 -7.60 -1.89
CA ALA A 185 4.17 -8.34 -2.24
C ALA A 185 3.97 -9.86 -2.07
N THR A 186 3.29 -10.29 -1.01
CA THR A 186 3.11 -11.73 -0.73
C THR A 186 1.97 -12.37 -1.54
N GLY A 187 0.89 -11.63 -1.82
CA GLY A 187 -0.28 -12.15 -2.55
C GLY A 187 0.04 -12.50 -4.00
N GLY A 188 0.74 -11.61 -4.69
CA GLY A 188 1.12 -11.82 -6.09
C GLY A 188 2.18 -12.90 -6.31
N VAL A 189 3.16 -12.96 -5.41
CA VAL A 189 4.27 -13.93 -5.51
C VAL A 189 3.76 -15.36 -5.38
N ARG A 190 2.79 -15.63 -4.49
CA ARG A 190 2.23 -16.99 -4.33
C ARG A 190 1.55 -17.48 -5.60
N ILE A 191 0.71 -16.66 -6.23
CA ILE A 191 -0.01 -17.01 -7.46
C ILE A 191 0.98 -17.20 -8.63
N SER A 192 1.99 -16.32 -8.75
CA SER A 192 2.99 -16.45 -9.81
C SER A 192 3.87 -17.69 -9.63
N LEU A 193 4.22 -18.06 -8.40
CA LEU A 193 5.05 -19.23 -8.12
C LEU A 193 4.28 -20.53 -8.44
N MET A 194 2.98 -20.57 -8.15
CA MET A 194 2.09 -21.67 -8.56
C MET A 194 2.06 -21.86 -10.09
N GLY A 195 1.87 -20.77 -10.84
CA GLY A 195 1.87 -20.84 -12.31
C GLY A 195 3.22 -21.31 -12.89
N LEU A 196 4.33 -20.96 -12.24
CA LEU A 196 5.67 -21.42 -12.63
C LEU A 196 5.86 -22.92 -12.37
N VAL A 197 5.30 -23.46 -11.28
CA VAL A 197 5.30 -24.91 -11.03
C VAL A 197 4.49 -25.64 -12.11
N TRP A 198 3.32 -25.14 -12.49
CA TRP A 198 2.52 -25.71 -13.58
C TRP A 198 3.27 -25.69 -14.92
N LEU A 199 3.91 -24.58 -15.27
CA LEU A 199 4.76 -24.49 -16.47
C LEU A 199 5.94 -25.47 -16.44
N PHE A 200 6.58 -25.64 -15.28
CA PHE A 200 7.69 -26.58 -15.17
C PHE A 200 7.24 -28.02 -15.44
N PHE A 201 6.15 -28.46 -14.80
CA PHE A 201 5.64 -29.80 -15.03
C PHE A 201 5.05 -29.99 -16.43
N GLY A 202 4.40 -28.98 -17.00
CA GLY A 202 3.84 -29.03 -18.36
C GLY A 202 4.95 -29.17 -19.41
N LEU A 203 6.02 -28.40 -19.26
CA LEU A 203 7.19 -28.45 -20.13
C LEU A 203 7.93 -29.79 -20.04
N VAL A 204 8.07 -30.34 -18.82
CA VAL A 204 8.64 -31.68 -18.63
C VAL A 204 7.76 -32.74 -19.27
N LEU A 205 6.44 -32.73 -19.07
CA LEU A 205 5.53 -33.69 -19.70
C LEU A 205 5.51 -33.58 -21.22
N SER A 206 5.55 -32.36 -21.75
CA SER A 206 5.53 -32.10 -23.19
C SER A 206 6.81 -32.61 -23.87
N ASN A 207 7.98 -32.31 -23.29
CA ASN A 207 9.28 -32.73 -23.85
C ASN A 207 9.61 -34.21 -23.58
N ALA A 208 9.23 -34.76 -22.43
CA ALA A 208 9.48 -36.16 -22.09
C ALA A 208 8.39 -37.13 -22.60
N SER A 209 7.38 -36.63 -23.31
CA SER A 209 6.24 -37.42 -23.79
C SER A 209 6.65 -38.65 -24.61
N GLN A 210 7.69 -38.54 -25.43
CA GLN A 210 8.21 -39.63 -26.26
C GLN A 210 8.89 -40.73 -25.44
N GLU A 211 9.71 -40.34 -24.47
CA GLU A 211 10.40 -41.27 -23.57
C GLU A 211 9.41 -42.00 -22.66
N ILE A 212 8.43 -41.28 -22.12
CA ILE A 212 7.39 -41.84 -21.24
C ILE A 212 6.50 -42.82 -22.02
N ALA A 213 6.14 -42.50 -23.27
CA ALA A 213 5.34 -43.38 -24.11
C ALA A 213 6.06 -44.70 -24.44
N MET A 214 7.38 -44.66 -24.66
CA MET A 214 8.19 -45.86 -24.90
C MET A 214 8.33 -46.75 -23.66
N TRP A 215 8.38 -46.17 -22.46
CA TRP A 215 8.45 -46.93 -21.21
C TRP A 215 7.12 -47.57 -20.79
N LEU A 216 5.99 -47.10 -21.33
CA LEU A 216 4.65 -47.54 -20.95
C LEU A 216 4.01 -48.56 -21.92
N GLN A 217 4.68 -48.85 -23.04
CA GLN A 217 4.33 -49.93 -23.98
C GLN A 217 4.97 -51.25 -23.54
#